data_AF-A0A7Y5KXW5-F1
#
_entry.id   AF-A0A7Y5KXW5-F1
#
_cell.length_a   1.000
_cell.length_b   1.000
_cell.length_c   1.000
_cell.angle_alpha   90.00
_cell.angle_beta   90.00
_cell.angle_gamma   90.00
#
_symmetry.space_group_name_H-M   'P 1'
#
loop_
_entity.id
_entity.type
_entity.pdbx_description
1 polymer ?
#
loop_
_entity_poly.entity_id
_entity_poly.type
_entity_poly.pdbx_seq_one_letter_code
_entity_poly.pdbx_strand_id
1 'polypeptide(L)'
;MNAAATSPIERALALAHRALWAAVSTELAGGDPFAIDLPQVATTRVSVELLEMLGALYLFAELEGGGLMVVAEGIVNLRDELTSGGYALAAQLDAFALELPRMPAKRTRDLLFARLFGLGPLASLERADNHRFLGQLGALCTTLVRAGDARRFLAGAGTGATRLDAQASLVAADLAQGLAARAGADVVGIGRRIHALATRSQTLLSNPELLAVVGVRSPADLIRALAGDAAPDIGTSERRGRAGQHVLRWAGSTLDRRRDASPLPPDTAIIDQAAAWLAAAGAGANA
;
A
#
# COMPACT_ATOMS: atom_id res chain seq x y z
N MET A 1 -16.05 -7.09 -45.97
CA MET A 1 -15.71 -6.57 -44.62
C MET A 1 -15.03 -7.69 -43.86
N ASN A 2 -13.70 -7.70 -43.84
CA ASN A 2 -12.93 -8.69 -43.09
C ASN A 2 -12.91 -8.27 -41.62
N ALA A 3 -13.60 -9.03 -40.76
CA ALA A 3 -13.37 -8.95 -39.33
C ALA A 3 -11.91 -9.34 -39.07
N ALA A 4 -11.06 -8.37 -38.73
CA ALA A 4 -9.68 -8.64 -38.35
C ALA A 4 -9.72 -9.60 -37.15
N ALA A 5 -9.11 -10.77 -37.31
CA ALA A 5 -9.03 -11.76 -36.25
C ALA A 5 -8.28 -11.14 -35.07
N THR A 6 -9.00 -10.86 -33.99
CA THR A 6 -8.45 -10.32 -32.74
C THR A 6 -7.35 -11.25 -32.27
N SER A 7 -6.16 -10.68 -32.03
CA SER A 7 -4.98 -11.48 -31.67
C SER A 7 -5.26 -12.28 -30.39
N PRO A 8 -4.65 -13.47 -30.22
CA PRO A 8 -4.81 -14.25 -28.99
C PRO A 8 -4.49 -13.44 -27.72
N ILE A 9 -3.51 -12.54 -27.80
CA ILE A 9 -3.10 -11.65 -26.71
C ILE A 9 -4.22 -10.66 -26.37
N GLU A 10 -4.82 -9.98 -27.36
CA GLU A 10 -5.94 -9.06 -27.11
C GLU A 10 -7.15 -9.76 -26.48
N ARG A 11 -7.42 -11.02 -26.87
CA ARG A 11 -8.47 -11.85 -26.25
C ARG A 11 -8.13 -12.20 -24.80
N ALA A 12 -6.90 -12.59 -24.52
CA ALA A 12 -6.43 -12.87 -23.16
C ALA A 12 -6.49 -11.62 -22.26
N LEU A 13 -6.07 -10.45 -22.77
CA LEU A 13 -6.17 -9.17 -22.07
C LEU A 13 -7.63 -8.79 -21.76
N ALA A 14 -8.53 -8.96 -22.73
CA ALA A 14 -9.96 -8.69 -22.52
C ALA A 14 -10.61 -9.65 -21.51
N LEU A 15 -10.18 -10.91 -21.48
CA LEU A 15 -10.62 -11.89 -20.47
C LEU A 15 -10.07 -11.56 -19.09
N ALA A 16 -8.78 -11.19 -18.99
CA ALA A 16 -8.15 -10.71 -17.76
C ALA A 16 -8.94 -9.53 -17.18
N HIS A 17 -9.24 -8.54 -18.02
CA HIS A 17 -9.98 -7.34 -17.66
C HIS A 17 -11.38 -7.67 -17.11
N ARG A 18 -12.13 -8.56 -17.78
CA ARG A 18 -13.46 -8.98 -17.30
C ARG A 18 -13.39 -9.79 -16.01
N ALA A 19 -12.43 -10.70 -15.87
CA ALA A 19 -12.24 -11.49 -14.66
C ALA A 19 -11.88 -10.59 -13.46
N LEU A 20 -11.02 -9.59 -13.69
CA LEU A 20 -10.66 -8.56 -12.71
C LEU A 20 -11.91 -7.83 -12.17
N TRP A 21 -12.76 -7.35 -13.07
CA TRP A 21 -13.98 -6.60 -12.72
C TRP A 21 -15.09 -7.46 -12.14
N ALA A 22 -15.23 -8.71 -12.62
CA ALA A 22 -16.18 -9.67 -12.06
C ALA A 22 -15.82 -10.01 -10.62
N ALA A 23 -14.55 -10.28 -10.32
CA ALA A 23 -14.07 -10.53 -8.96
C ALA A 23 -14.26 -9.32 -8.01
N VAL A 24 -14.26 -8.09 -8.56
CA VAL A 24 -14.58 -6.87 -7.79
C VAL A 24 -16.08 -6.77 -7.45
N SER A 25 -16.97 -7.44 -8.20
CA SER A 25 -18.42 -7.21 -8.13
C SER A 25 -19.23 -8.31 -7.43
N THR A 26 -18.78 -9.56 -7.36
CA THR A 26 -19.61 -10.72 -6.94
C THR A 26 -19.53 -11.11 -5.45
N GLU A 27 -18.78 -10.40 -4.62
CA GLU A 27 -18.38 -10.91 -3.30
C GLU A 27 -19.03 -10.21 -2.08
N LEU A 28 -20.24 -9.65 -2.23
CA LEU A 28 -20.93 -8.94 -1.13
C LEU A 28 -21.77 -9.82 -0.18
N ALA A 29 -21.74 -11.16 -0.30
CA ALA A 29 -22.70 -12.04 0.40
C ALA A 29 -22.16 -12.89 1.58
N GLY A 30 -20.86 -12.83 1.89
CA GLY A 30 -20.26 -13.60 3.00
C GLY A 30 -19.87 -12.72 4.18
N GLY A 31 -20.36 -13.03 5.39
CA GLY A 31 -20.01 -12.32 6.63
C GLY A 31 -18.50 -12.19 6.84
N ASP A 32 -18.07 -11.08 7.46
CA ASP A 32 -16.66 -10.74 7.62
C ASP A 32 -15.94 -11.76 8.54
N PRO A 33 -14.99 -12.57 8.04
CA PRO A 33 -14.23 -13.51 8.85
C PRO A 33 -13.32 -12.84 9.89
N PHE A 34 -13.16 -11.51 9.85
CA PHE A 34 -12.46 -10.70 10.83
C PHE A 34 -13.39 -9.98 11.82
N ALA A 35 -14.72 -10.13 11.70
CA ALA A 35 -15.70 -9.54 12.62
C ALA A 35 -15.76 -10.23 14.00
N ILE A 36 -14.74 -11.02 14.34
CA ILE A 36 -14.50 -11.36 15.74
C ILE A 36 -14.15 -10.03 16.41
N ASP A 37 -15.08 -9.49 17.20
CA ASP A 37 -14.81 -8.43 18.18
C ASP A 37 -13.77 -9.01 19.16
N LEU A 38 -12.51 -8.95 18.77
CA LEU A 38 -11.40 -9.29 19.63
C LEU A 38 -11.46 -8.30 20.79
N PRO A 39 -11.45 -8.78 22.05
CA PRO A 39 -11.34 -7.86 23.18
C PRO A 39 -10.15 -6.96 22.90
N GLN A 40 -10.36 -5.63 22.97
CA GLN A 40 -9.25 -4.69 22.83
C GLN A 40 -8.19 -5.14 23.82
N VAL A 41 -7.06 -5.63 23.31
CA VAL A 41 -5.96 -6.05 24.17
C VAL A 41 -5.46 -4.78 24.81
N ALA A 42 -5.91 -4.55 26.05
CA ALA A 42 -5.49 -3.42 26.83
C ALA A 42 -3.96 -3.49 26.90
N THR A 43 -3.31 -2.50 26.29
CA THR A 43 -1.86 -2.28 26.29
C THR A 43 -1.02 -3.23 25.42
N THR A 44 -1.39 -3.44 24.16
CA THR A 44 -0.35 -3.83 23.18
C THR A 44 0.69 -2.72 23.13
N ARG A 45 1.84 -2.95 23.76
CA ARG A 45 2.97 -2.02 23.72
C ARG A 45 3.35 -1.85 22.27
N VAL A 46 3.10 -0.66 21.71
CA VAL A 46 3.47 -0.35 20.34
C VAL A 46 4.98 -0.44 20.24
N SER A 47 5.47 -1.42 19.47
CA SER A 47 6.89 -1.60 19.20
C SER A 47 7.25 -0.96 17.87
N VAL A 48 8.53 -0.62 17.70
CA VAL A 48 9.04 -0.06 16.43
C VAL A 48 8.84 -1.07 15.30
N GLU A 49 9.10 -2.35 15.56
CA GLU A 49 8.95 -3.44 14.58
C GLU A 49 7.51 -3.58 14.10
N LEU A 50 6.53 -3.39 15.00
CA LEU A 50 5.12 -3.39 14.61
C LEU A 50 4.82 -2.23 13.66
N LEU A 51 5.29 -1.01 13.95
CA LEU A 51 5.06 0.12 13.04
C LEU A 51 5.82 0.01 11.73
N GLU A 52 7.01 -0.60 11.72
CA GLU A 52 7.72 -0.90 10.48
C GLU A 52 6.94 -1.88 9.60
N MET A 53 6.38 -2.93 10.22
CA MET A 53 5.49 -3.87 9.54
C MET A 53 4.21 -3.18 9.04
N LEU A 54 3.56 -2.35 9.87
CA LEU A 54 2.38 -1.60 9.45
C LEU A 54 2.71 -0.59 8.34
N GLY A 55 3.89 0.04 8.37
CA GLY A 55 4.37 0.90 7.29
C GLY A 55 4.58 0.14 5.98
N ALA A 56 5.15 -1.06 6.04
CA ALA A 56 5.26 -1.94 4.88
C ALA A 56 3.87 -2.38 4.37
N LEU A 57 2.93 -2.72 5.26
CA LEU A 57 1.55 -3.03 4.88
C LEU A 57 0.83 -1.86 4.24
N TYR A 58 1.08 -0.63 4.69
CA TYR A 58 0.54 0.56 4.04
C TYR A 58 1.05 0.69 2.60
N LEU A 59 2.35 0.49 2.36
CA LEU A 59 2.89 0.42 1.01
C LEU A 59 2.21 -0.68 0.18
N PHE A 60 2.00 -1.88 0.73
CA PHE A 60 1.32 -2.96 -0.01
C PHE A 60 -0.15 -2.66 -0.28
N ALA A 61 -0.85 -1.97 0.61
CA ALA A 61 -2.22 -1.51 0.39
C ALA A 61 -2.29 -0.51 -0.77
N GLU A 62 -1.32 0.41 -0.84
CA GLU A 62 -1.20 1.37 -1.95
C GLU A 62 -0.88 0.65 -3.28
N LEU A 63 0.04 -0.32 -3.26
CA LEU A 63 0.36 -1.12 -4.44
C LEU A 63 -0.79 -2.04 -4.89
N GLU A 64 -1.60 -2.56 -3.96
CA GLU A 64 -2.86 -3.27 -4.27
C GLU A 64 -3.84 -2.32 -4.96
N GLY A 65 -4.01 -1.10 -4.45
CA GLY A 65 -4.82 -0.05 -5.08
C GLY A 65 -4.30 0.35 -6.47
N GLY A 66 -2.98 0.26 -6.68
CA GLY A 66 -2.31 0.38 -7.98
C GLY A 66 -2.41 -0.86 -8.88
N GLY A 67 -3.06 -1.93 -8.42
CA GLY A 67 -3.29 -3.16 -9.19
C GLY A 67 -2.13 -4.15 -9.25
N LEU A 68 -1.00 -3.92 -8.54
CA LEU A 68 0.22 -4.73 -8.66
C LEU A 68 -0.04 -6.23 -8.42
N MET A 69 -0.64 -6.58 -7.27
CA MET A 69 -0.86 -7.97 -6.90
C MET A 69 -1.99 -8.59 -7.72
N VAL A 70 -3.09 -7.86 -7.95
CA VAL A 70 -4.24 -8.35 -8.72
C VAL A 70 -3.85 -8.66 -10.18
N VAL A 71 -3.03 -7.80 -10.80
CA VAL A 71 -2.52 -8.02 -12.15
C VAL A 71 -1.60 -9.24 -12.21
N ALA A 72 -0.70 -9.41 -11.24
CA ALA A 72 0.16 -10.60 -11.18
C ALA A 72 -0.66 -11.90 -11.05
N GLU A 73 -1.66 -11.92 -10.16
CA GLU A 73 -2.58 -13.05 -10.00
C GLU A 73 -3.36 -13.33 -11.31
N GLY A 74 -3.85 -12.27 -11.96
CA GLY A 74 -4.56 -12.39 -13.24
C GLY A 74 -3.70 -12.99 -14.36
N ILE A 75 -2.44 -12.55 -14.49
CA ILE A 75 -1.48 -13.09 -15.46
C ILE A 75 -1.21 -14.57 -15.20
N VAL A 76 -1.07 -14.97 -13.94
CA VAL A 76 -0.82 -16.37 -13.56
C VAL A 76 -2.02 -17.26 -13.84
N ASN A 77 -3.24 -16.74 -13.69
CA ASN A 77 -4.46 -17.46 -14.09
C ASN A 77 -4.57 -17.66 -15.60
N LEU A 78 -3.90 -16.82 -16.40
CA LEU A 78 -3.85 -16.90 -17.86
C LEU A 78 -2.55 -17.53 -18.38
N ARG A 79 -1.73 -18.14 -17.51
CA ARG A 79 -0.41 -18.67 -17.89
C ARG A 79 -0.46 -19.68 -19.03
N ASP A 80 -1.52 -20.49 -19.11
CA ASP A 80 -1.69 -21.50 -20.17
C ASP A 80 -1.98 -20.86 -21.53
N GLU A 81 -2.41 -19.59 -21.57
CA GLU A 81 -2.62 -18.82 -22.80
C GLU A 81 -1.35 -18.07 -23.23
N LEU A 82 -0.43 -17.79 -22.30
CA LEU A 82 0.84 -17.08 -22.52
C LEU A 82 1.94 -17.99 -23.10
N THR A 83 1.57 -18.87 -24.03
CA THR A 83 2.43 -19.90 -24.65
C THR A 83 3.60 -19.36 -25.48
N SER A 84 3.61 -18.06 -25.79
CA SER A 84 4.68 -17.41 -26.55
C SER A 84 5.90 -17.00 -25.70
N GLY A 85 5.87 -17.22 -24.38
CA GLY A 85 6.98 -16.93 -23.48
C GLY A 85 8.13 -17.95 -23.57
N GLY A 86 9.31 -17.55 -23.11
CA GLY A 86 10.43 -18.48 -22.93
C GLY A 86 10.21 -19.43 -21.75
N TYR A 87 11.05 -20.48 -21.67
CA TYR A 87 10.99 -21.45 -20.57
C TYR A 87 11.13 -20.80 -19.19
N ALA A 88 11.93 -19.73 -19.08
CA ALA A 88 12.15 -19.02 -17.83
C ALA A 88 10.88 -18.33 -17.33
N LEU A 89 10.13 -17.64 -18.20
CA LEU A 89 8.84 -17.04 -17.85
C LEU A 89 7.82 -18.12 -17.46
N ALA A 90 7.73 -19.21 -18.23
CA ALA A 90 6.81 -20.31 -17.93
C ALA A 90 7.09 -20.91 -16.53
N ALA A 91 8.36 -21.22 -16.23
CA ALA A 91 8.76 -21.74 -14.93
C ALA A 91 8.44 -20.76 -13.78
N GLN A 92 8.59 -19.45 -14.00
CA GLN A 92 8.26 -18.44 -13.01
C GLN A 92 6.73 -18.33 -12.78
N LEU A 93 5.93 -18.40 -13.84
CA LEU A 93 4.47 -18.41 -13.75
C LEU A 93 3.96 -19.65 -13.00
N ASP A 94 4.50 -20.83 -13.30
CA ASP A 94 4.15 -22.08 -12.61
C ASP A 94 4.55 -22.06 -11.13
N ALA A 95 5.75 -21.55 -10.82
CA ALA A 95 6.18 -21.39 -9.43
C ALA A 95 5.27 -20.43 -8.65
N PHE A 96 4.81 -19.35 -9.29
CA PHE A 96 3.84 -18.45 -8.68
C PHE A 96 2.48 -19.14 -8.48
N ALA A 97 1.99 -19.87 -9.49
CA ALA A 97 0.72 -20.60 -9.45
C ALA A 97 0.67 -21.64 -8.32
N LEU A 98 1.76 -22.38 -8.12
CA LEU A 98 1.87 -23.40 -7.06
C LEU A 98 1.78 -22.81 -5.64
N GLU A 99 2.17 -21.55 -5.48
CA GLU A 99 2.18 -20.89 -4.18
C GLU A 99 0.95 -20.06 -3.90
N LEU A 100 0.25 -19.59 -4.94
CA LEU A 100 -0.90 -18.72 -4.81
C LEU A 100 -1.99 -19.25 -3.83
N PRO A 101 -2.33 -20.56 -3.80
CA PRO A 101 -3.28 -21.09 -2.81
C PRO A 101 -2.84 -20.95 -1.35
N ARG A 102 -1.53 -20.77 -1.10
CA ARG A 102 -0.96 -20.54 0.24
C ARG A 102 -0.81 -19.06 0.57
N MET A 103 -1.18 -18.15 -0.33
CA MET A 103 -1.12 -16.70 -0.10
C MET A 103 -2.48 -16.16 0.38
N PRO A 104 -2.52 -15.02 1.09
CA PRO A 104 -3.78 -14.39 1.46
C PRO A 104 -4.55 -14.01 0.20
N ALA A 105 -5.80 -14.49 0.10
CA ALA A 105 -6.68 -14.16 -1.01
C ALA A 105 -6.99 -12.65 -1.04
N LYS A 106 -7.39 -12.13 -2.20
CA LYS A 106 -7.69 -10.71 -2.40
C LYS A 106 -8.65 -10.16 -1.34
N ARG A 107 -9.76 -10.86 -1.09
CA ARG A 107 -10.73 -10.48 -0.05
C ARG A 107 -10.09 -10.32 1.33
N THR A 108 -9.22 -11.25 1.71
CA THR A 108 -8.49 -11.22 2.99
C THR A 108 -7.59 -9.98 3.08
N ARG A 109 -6.91 -9.63 1.99
CA ARG A 109 -6.07 -8.43 1.92
C ARG A 109 -6.92 -7.16 1.98
N ASP A 110 -7.99 -7.09 1.21
CA ASP A 110 -8.91 -5.95 1.18
C ASP A 110 -9.50 -5.66 2.56
N LEU A 111 -9.97 -6.68 3.28
CA LEU A 111 -10.48 -6.53 4.66
C LEU A 111 -9.38 -6.03 5.61
N LEU A 112 -8.17 -6.56 5.49
CA LEU A 112 -7.05 -6.11 6.31
C LEU A 112 -6.70 -4.64 6.04
N PHE A 113 -6.63 -4.23 4.78
CA PHE A 113 -6.31 -2.86 4.38
C PHE A 113 -7.43 -1.87 4.73
N ALA A 114 -8.68 -2.29 4.59
CA ALA A 114 -9.86 -1.53 5.01
C ALA A 114 -9.82 -1.29 6.52
N ARG A 115 -9.57 -2.34 7.32
CA ARG A 115 -9.49 -2.23 8.78
C ARG A 115 -8.34 -1.36 9.26
N LEU A 116 -7.14 -1.53 8.68
CA LEU A 116 -5.93 -0.83 9.14
C LEU A 116 -5.87 0.62 8.66
N PHE A 117 -6.21 0.86 7.40
CA PHE A 117 -5.92 2.13 6.72
C PHE A 117 -7.16 2.81 6.14
N GLY A 118 -8.33 2.16 6.16
CA GLY A 118 -9.51 2.64 5.45
C GLY A 118 -9.32 2.66 3.94
N LEU A 119 -8.49 1.75 3.40
CA LEU A 119 -8.18 1.64 1.97
C LEU A 119 -8.90 0.45 1.32
N GLY A 120 -9.12 0.55 0.01
CA GLY A 120 -9.67 -0.53 -0.81
C GLY A 120 -11.21 -0.53 -0.90
N PRO A 121 -11.77 -1.45 -1.71
CA PRO A 121 -13.20 -1.47 -2.04
C PRO A 121 -14.10 -1.77 -0.81
N LEU A 122 -13.57 -2.50 0.17
CA LEU A 122 -14.29 -2.87 1.38
C LEU A 122 -14.22 -1.82 2.48
N ALA A 123 -13.49 -0.70 2.27
CA ALA A 123 -13.37 0.35 3.28
C ALA A 123 -14.73 0.92 3.72
N SER A 124 -15.71 1.00 2.81
CA SER A 124 -17.06 1.48 3.11
C SER A 124 -17.88 0.58 4.03
N LEU A 125 -17.49 -0.69 4.19
CA LEU A 125 -18.15 -1.67 5.04
C LEU A 125 -17.63 -1.63 6.49
N GLU A 126 -16.50 -0.96 6.72
CA GLU A 126 -15.84 -0.87 8.01
C GLU A 126 -16.40 0.27 8.89
N ARG A 127 -16.19 0.17 10.22
CA ARG A 127 -16.64 1.21 11.17
C ARG A 127 -16.02 2.58 10.84
N ALA A 128 -16.77 3.67 11.05
CA ALA A 128 -16.35 5.04 10.69
C ALA A 128 -14.97 5.47 11.24
N ASP A 129 -14.55 4.92 12.39
CA ASP A 129 -13.25 5.18 13.00
C ASP A 129 -12.05 4.62 12.19
N ASN A 130 -12.28 3.72 11.23
CA ASN A 130 -11.24 3.13 10.37
C ASN A 130 -10.81 4.08 9.23
N HIS A 131 -11.61 5.10 8.90
CA HIS A 131 -11.26 6.12 7.90
C HIS A 131 -10.34 7.23 8.41
N ARG A 132 -10.02 7.26 9.71
CA ARG A 132 -9.22 8.35 10.29
C ARG A 132 -7.75 8.29 9.91
N PHE A 133 -7.25 7.12 9.51
CA PHE A 133 -5.82 6.91 9.25
C PHE A 133 -5.25 7.91 8.24
N LEU A 134 -5.86 8.06 7.06
CA LEU A 134 -5.37 8.98 6.03
C LEU A 134 -5.41 10.44 6.50
N GLY A 135 -6.44 10.84 7.24
CA GLY A 135 -6.53 12.17 7.84
C GLY A 135 -5.44 12.41 8.89
N GLN A 136 -5.17 11.43 9.74
CA GLN A 136 -4.11 11.49 10.76
C GLN A 136 -2.71 11.51 10.14
N LEU A 137 -2.46 10.69 9.11
CA LEU A 137 -1.21 10.68 8.37
C LEU A 137 -1.00 12.02 7.64
N GLY A 138 -2.03 12.55 6.98
CA GLY A 138 -1.97 13.87 6.36
C GLY A 138 -1.71 15.01 7.35
N ALA A 139 -2.34 14.97 8.53
CA ALA A 139 -2.08 15.92 9.61
C ALA A 139 -0.63 15.83 10.11
N LEU A 140 -0.10 14.61 10.23
CA LEU A 140 1.30 14.40 10.60
C LEU A 140 2.24 14.97 9.54
N CYS A 141 2.07 14.61 8.27
CA CYS A 141 2.90 15.10 7.18
C CYS A 141 2.87 16.64 7.09
N THR A 142 1.69 17.25 7.23
CA THR A 142 1.53 18.71 7.26
C THR A 142 2.30 19.33 8.42
N THR A 143 2.23 18.73 9.61
CA THR A 143 2.95 19.22 10.79
C THR A 143 4.47 19.12 10.61
N LEU A 144 4.96 18.02 10.01
CA LEU A 144 6.37 17.81 9.70
C LEU A 144 6.90 18.85 8.72
N VAL A 145 6.19 19.12 7.62
CA VAL A 145 6.58 20.14 6.65
C VAL A 145 6.62 21.53 7.29
N ARG A 146 5.59 21.89 8.07
CA ARG A 146 5.57 23.18 8.80
C ARG A 146 6.72 23.31 9.81
N ALA A 147 7.09 22.21 10.48
CA ALA A 147 8.25 22.21 11.38
C ALA A 147 9.55 22.44 10.61
N GLY A 148 9.70 21.83 9.43
CA GLY A 148 10.81 22.07 8.51
C GLY A 148 10.91 23.52 8.05
N ASP A 149 9.80 24.10 7.59
CA ASP A 149 9.74 25.49 7.16
C ASP A 149 10.08 26.45 8.30
N ALA A 150 9.51 26.23 9.49
CA ALA A 150 9.80 27.06 10.65
C ALA A 150 11.30 27.08 10.99
N ARG A 151 11.99 25.94 10.90
CA ARG A 151 13.44 25.88 11.12
C ARG A 151 14.25 26.59 10.05
N ARG A 152 13.79 26.53 8.80
CA ARG A 152 14.45 27.20 7.68
C ARG A 152 14.32 28.71 7.76
N PHE A 153 13.13 29.22 8.11
CA PHE A 153 12.84 30.66 8.10
C PHE A 153 13.21 31.38 9.41
N LEU A 154 13.21 30.70 10.56
CA LEU A 154 13.40 31.35 11.87
C LEU A 154 14.86 31.47 12.33
N ALA A 155 15.85 31.17 11.48
CA ALA A 155 17.29 31.41 11.74
C ALA A 155 17.72 31.12 13.20
N GLY A 156 17.49 29.89 13.68
CA GLY A 156 17.79 29.48 15.05
C GLY A 156 16.56 28.98 15.79
N ALA A 157 16.78 28.11 16.77
CA ALA A 157 15.77 27.39 17.54
C ALA A 157 14.88 28.32 18.40
N GLY A 158 14.03 29.12 17.76
CA GLY A 158 12.96 29.85 18.43
C GLY A 158 11.92 28.88 18.99
N THR A 159 11.23 29.30 20.05
CA THR A 159 10.19 28.52 20.75
C THR A 159 9.10 27.97 19.82
N GLY A 160 8.88 28.59 18.66
CA GLY A 160 7.96 28.11 17.62
C GLY A 160 8.37 26.79 16.97
N ALA A 161 9.66 26.59 16.67
CA ALA A 161 10.15 25.33 16.09
C ALA A 161 10.01 24.18 17.09
N THR A 162 10.38 24.42 18.36
CA THR A 162 10.22 23.44 19.44
C THR A 162 8.76 23.04 19.67
N ARG A 163 7.82 24.00 19.56
CA ARG A 163 6.38 23.71 19.67
C ARG A 163 5.88 22.82 18.54
N LEU A 164 6.31 23.07 17.29
CA LEU A 164 5.94 22.25 16.15
C LEU A 164 6.57 20.85 16.21
N ASP A 165 7.78 20.71 16.73
CA ASP A 165 8.42 19.41 16.96
C ASP A 165 7.68 18.57 18.02
N ALA A 166 7.28 19.22 19.12
CA ALA A 166 6.45 18.59 20.15
C ALA A 166 5.08 18.18 19.58
N GLN A 167 4.46 19.03 18.77
CA GLN A 167 3.20 18.73 18.09
C GLN A 167 3.35 17.56 17.10
N ALA A 168 4.42 17.52 16.29
CA ALA A 168 4.69 16.40 15.38
C ALA A 168 4.85 15.09 16.15
N SER A 169 5.56 15.11 17.28
CA SER A 169 5.72 13.95 18.15
C SER A 169 4.39 13.47 18.77
N LEU A 170 3.50 14.40 19.15
CA LEU A 170 2.16 14.06 19.66
C LEU A 170 1.30 13.41 18.59
N VAL A 171 1.21 14.03 17.41
CA VAL A 171 0.41 13.50 16.29
C VAL A 171 0.94 12.14 15.82
N ALA A 172 2.26 11.96 15.82
CA ALA A 172 2.89 10.68 15.51
C ALA A 172 2.53 9.59 16.52
N ALA A 173 2.53 9.93 17.82
CA ALA A 173 2.14 9.00 18.86
C ALA A 173 0.66 8.59 18.74
N ASP A 174 -0.23 9.56 18.49
CA ASP A 174 -1.67 9.30 18.33
C ASP A 174 -1.95 8.41 17.10
N LEU A 175 -1.27 8.68 15.98
CA LEU A 175 -1.33 7.85 14.77
C LEU A 175 -0.86 6.42 15.05
N ALA A 176 0.29 6.27 15.70
CA ALA A 176 0.87 4.99 16.03
C ALA A 176 0.00 4.15 16.98
N GLN A 177 -0.56 4.78 18.02
CA GLN A 177 -1.47 4.15 18.96
C GLN A 177 -2.77 3.71 18.27
N GLY A 178 -3.34 4.58 17.43
CA GLY A 178 -4.53 4.24 16.65
C GLY A 178 -4.29 3.05 15.71
N LEU A 179 -3.15 3.01 15.02
CA LEU A 179 -2.77 1.89 14.17
C LEU A 179 -2.59 0.59 14.95
N ALA A 180 -1.87 0.64 16.07
CA ALA A 180 -1.65 -0.53 16.92
C ALA A 180 -2.94 -1.08 17.54
N ALA A 181 -3.90 -0.21 17.89
CA ALA A 181 -5.21 -0.64 18.38
C ALA A 181 -6.01 -1.42 17.32
N ARG A 182 -5.77 -1.18 16.03
CA ARG A 182 -6.38 -1.89 14.90
C ARG A 182 -5.56 -3.10 14.43
N ALA A 183 -4.35 -3.24 14.94
CA ALA A 183 -3.44 -4.33 14.67
C ALA A 183 -3.84 -5.55 15.52
N GLY A 184 -4.72 -6.41 14.99
CA GLY A 184 -5.09 -7.68 15.61
C GLY A 184 -3.91 -8.67 15.70
N ALA A 185 -4.09 -9.76 16.46
CA ALA A 185 -3.01 -10.69 16.82
C ALA A 185 -2.25 -11.32 15.64
N ASP A 186 -2.93 -11.56 14.50
CA ASP A 186 -2.32 -12.22 13.33
C ASP A 186 -1.80 -11.24 12.24
N VAL A 187 -1.78 -9.92 12.52
CA VAL A 187 -1.36 -8.93 11.52
C VAL A 187 0.07 -9.17 11.01
N VAL A 188 0.96 -9.66 11.88
CA VAL A 188 2.36 -9.93 11.54
C VAL A 188 2.47 -11.17 10.64
N GLY A 189 1.71 -12.23 10.95
CA GLY A 189 1.70 -13.46 10.17
C GLY A 189 1.15 -13.22 8.76
N ILE A 190 -0.02 -12.58 8.67
CA ILE A 190 -0.62 -12.20 7.40
C ILE A 190 0.29 -11.19 6.66
N GLY A 191 0.85 -10.21 7.37
CA GLY A 191 1.70 -9.18 6.79
C GLY A 191 2.96 -9.73 6.10
N ARG A 192 3.61 -10.74 6.68
CA ARG A 192 4.75 -11.43 6.04
C ARG A 192 4.34 -12.14 4.75
N ARG A 193 3.16 -12.77 4.72
CA ARG A 193 2.66 -13.44 3.51
C ARG A 193 2.28 -12.43 2.42
N ILE A 194 1.68 -11.30 2.79
CA ILE A 194 1.41 -10.19 1.85
C ILE A 194 2.73 -9.64 1.29
N HIS A 195 3.74 -9.43 2.14
CA HIS A 195 5.06 -8.98 1.68
C HIS A 195 5.68 -9.94 0.65
N ALA A 196 5.62 -11.25 0.92
CA ALA A 196 6.10 -12.27 0.00
C ALA A 196 5.34 -12.24 -1.34
N LEU A 197 4.01 -12.12 -1.29
CA LEU A 197 3.17 -11.99 -2.49
C LEU A 197 3.51 -10.73 -3.29
N ALA A 198 3.63 -9.56 -2.63
CA ALA A 198 3.95 -8.30 -3.29
C ALA A 198 5.33 -8.34 -3.96
N THR A 199 6.33 -8.89 -3.27
CA THR A 199 7.70 -9.05 -3.80
C THR A 199 7.70 -9.95 -5.03
N ARG A 200 7.01 -11.09 -4.97
CA ARG A 200 6.88 -12.02 -6.11
C ARG A 200 6.12 -11.39 -7.27
N SER A 201 5.07 -10.62 -6.97
CA SER A 201 4.28 -9.91 -7.97
C SER A 201 5.16 -8.89 -8.69
N GLN A 202 5.95 -8.11 -7.96
CA GLN A 202 6.90 -7.18 -8.56
C GLN A 202 7.94 -7.88 -9.42
N THR A 203 8.53 -8.98 -8.95
CA THR A 203 9.51 -9.77 -9.72
C THR A 203 8.89 -10.36 -10.99
N LEU A 204 7.66 -10.87 -10.92
CA LEU A 204 6.95 -11.39 -12.08
C LEU A 204 6.66 -10.28 -13.10
N LEU A 205 6.07 -9.17 -12.65
CA LEU A 205 5.68 -8.06 -13.53
C LEU A 205 6.89 -7.30 -14.11
N SER A 206 8.06 -7.45 -13.50
CA SER A 206 9.33 -6.91 -14.01
C SER A 206 10.08 -7.89 -14.91
N ASN A 207 9.54 -9.09 -15.17
CA ASN A 207 10.19 -10.06 -16.05
C ASN A 207 10.24 -9.52 -17.48
N PRO A 208 11.44 -9.41 -18.11
CA PRO A 208 11.59 -8.82 -19.43
C PRO A 208 10.89 -9.62 -20.54
N GLU A 209 10.79 -10.95 -20.41
CA GLU A 209 10.04 -11.78 -21.38
C GLU A 209 8.54 -11.49 -21.30
N LEU A 210 7.99 -11.30 -20.09
CA LEU A 210 6.59 -10.93 -19.91
C LEU A 210 6.30 -9.56 -20.53
N LEU A 211 7.18 -8.59 -20.26
CA LEU A 211 7.09 -7.24 -20.84
C LEU A 211 7.16 -7.29 -22.37
N ALA A 212 8.05 -8.12 -22.93
CA ALA A 212 8.20 -8.31 -24.37
C ALA A 212 6.97 -8.97 -25.01
N VAL A 213 6.38 -9.99 -24.38
CA VAL A 213 5.15 -10.66 -24.86
C VAL A 213 3.98 -9.67 -24.95
N VAL A 214 3.86 -8.76 -23.98
CA VAL A 214 2.79 -7.74 -23.97
C VAL A 214 3.15 -6.50 -24.81
N GLY A 215 4.41 -6.34 -25.20
CA GLY A 215 4.87 -5.20 -26.01
C GLY A 215 5.04 -3.90 -25.20
N VAL A 216 5.33 -4.00 -23.91
CA VAL A 216 5.48 -2.87 -22.98
C VAL A 216 6.91 -2.79 -22.42
N ARG A 217 7.27 -1.66 -21.81
CA ARG A 217 8.64 -1.40 -21.34
C ARG A 217 8.80 -1.44 -19.82
N SER A 218 7.70 -1.38 -19.09
CA SER A 218 7.71 -1.30 -17.63
C SER A 218 6.52 -2.02 -17.00
N PRO A 219 6.60 -2.42 -15.72
CA PRO A 219 5.46 -2.96 -14.99
C PRO A 219 4.26 -2.00 -14.94
N ALA A 220 4.51 -0.69 -14.90
CA ALA A 220 3.45 0.31 -14.91
C ALA A 220 2.69 0.32 -16.25
N ASP A 221 3.41 0.20 -17.36
CA ASP A 221 2.81 0.10 -18.69
C ASP A 221 2.04 -1.23 -18.85
N LEU A 222 2.56 -2.32 -18.28
CA LEU A 222 1.88 -3.62 -18.25
C LEU A 222 0.54 -3.53 -17.51
N ILE A 223 0.53 -2.95 -16.31
CA ILE A 223 -0.70 -2.74 -15.53
C ILE A 223 -1.68 -1.86 -16.29
N ARG A 224 -1.19 -0.77 -16.92
CA ARG A 224 -2.03 0.11 -17.74
C ARG A 224 -2.63 -0.62 -18.94
N ALA A 225 -1.84 -1.44 -19.63
CA ALA A 225 -2.30 -2.24 -20.77
C ALA A 225 -3.40 -3.25 -20.37
N LEU A 226 -3.31 -3.83 -19.17
CA LEU A 226 -4.27 -4.81 -18.65
C LEU A 226 -5.53 -4.17 -18.06
N ALA A 227 -5.39 -3.05 -17.33
CA ALA A 227 -6.50 -2.38 -16.67
C ALA A 227 -7.22 -1.34 -17.56
N GLY A 228 -6.63 -0.95 -18.69
CA GLY A 228 -7.20 0.00 -19.64
C GLY A 228 -7.13 1.46 -19.17
N ASP A 229 -7.98 2.33 -19.73
CA ASP A 229 -7.97 3.78 -19.43
C ASP A 229 -8.33 4.10 -17.97
N ALA A 230 -8.99 3.16 -17.27
CA ALA A 230 -9.31 3.26 -15.86
C ALA A 230 -8.17 2.75 -14.95
N ALA A 231 -7.00 2.42 -15.50
CA ALA A 231 -5.87 1.91 -14.74
C ALA A 231 -5.43 2.92 -13.67
N PRO A 232 -5.33 2.49 -12.39
CA PRO A 232 -4.80 3.35 -11.34
C PRO A 232 -3.34 3.73 -11.64
N ASP A 233 -2.96 4.96 -11.30
CA ASP A 233 -1.57 5.40 -11.41
C ASP A 233 -0.72 4.72 -10.32
N ILE A 234 -0.13 3.58 -10.68
CA ILE A 234 0.76 2.84 -9.81
C ILE A 234 1.98 3.66 -9.38
N GLY A 235 2.47 4.57 -10.22
CA GLY A 235 3.61 5.43 -9.87
C GLY A 235 3.25 6.39 -8.74
N THR A 236 2.06 6.98 -8.79
CA THR A 236 1.53 7.79 -7.68
C THR A 236 1.29 6.95 -6.42
N SER A 237 0.72 5.75 -6.58
CA SER A 237 0.47 4.83 -5.45
C SER A 237 1.77 4.38 -4.78
N GLU A 238 2.80 4.05 -5.55
CA GLU A 238 4.12 3.67 -5.05
C GLU A 238 4.80 4.82 -4.32
N ARG A 239 4.80 6.04 -4.90
CA ARG A 239 5.36 7.23 -4.22
C ARG A 239 4.66 7.50 -2.90
N ARG A 240 3.32 7.48 -2.90
CA ARG A 240 2.51 7.68 -1.68
C ARG A 240 2.80 6.60 -0.64
N GLY A 241 2.80 5.33 -1.04
CA GLY A 241 3.07 4.21 -0.16
C GLY A 241 4.47 4.23 0.45
N ARG A 242 5.51 4.48 -0.34
CA ARG A 242 6.90 4.56 0.15
C ARG A 242 7.08 5.72 1.12
N ALA A 243 6.58 6.90 0.76
CA ALA A 243 6.66 8.08 1.61
C ALA A 243 5.94 7.86 2.95
N GLY A 244 4.73 7.28 2.94
CA GLY A 244 3.99 6.97 4.15
C GLY A 244 4.65 5.88 4.98
N GLN A 245 5.27 4.86 4.36
CA GLN A 245 6.07 3.86 5.07
C GLN A 245 7.22 4.51 5.86
N HIS A 246 7.95 5.44 5.24
CA HIS A 246 9.02 6.18 5.93
C HIS A 246 8.48 7.01 7.08
N VAL A 247 7.35 7.69 6.89
CA VAL A 247 6.70 8.49 7.94
C VAL A 247 6.24 7.64 9.12
N LEU A 248 5.67 6.45 8.85
CA LEU A 248 5.24 5.52 9.89
C LEU A 248 6.42 4.91 10.65
N ARG A 249 7.52 4.59 9.96
CA ARG A 249 8.77 4.16 10.62
C ARG A 249 9.30 5.25 11.55
N TRP A 250 9.34 6.49 11.07
CA TRP A 250 9.78 7.63 11.89
C TRP A 250 8.86 7.80 13.12
N ALA A 251 7.54 7.74 12.94
CA ALA A 251 6.57 7.81 14.03
C ALA A 251 6.84 6.74 15.10
N GLY A 252 7.23 5.52 14.69
CA GLY A 252 7.64 4.45 15.60
C GLY A 252 8.84 4.82 16.45
N SER A 253 9.87 5.41 15.84
CA SER A 253 11.08 5.82 16.57
C SER A 253 10.82 6.96 17.59
N THR A 254 9.78 7.77 17.38
CA THR A 254 9.37 8.80 18.37
C THR A 254 8.77 8.22 19.65
N LEU A 255 8.12 7.04 19.57
CA LEU A 255 7.46 6.42 20.72
C LEU A 255 8.45 5.95 21.78
N ASP A 256 9.61 5.40 21.36
CA ASP A 256 10.63 4.96 22.31
C ASP A 256 11.28 6.14 23.03
N ARG A 257 11.54 7.25 22.33
CA ARG A 257 12.16 8.44 22.93
C ARG A 257 11.24 9.26 23.81
N ARG A 258 9.91 9.15 23.63
CA ARG A 258 8.95 9.80 24.54
C ARG A 258 9.08 9.26 25.98
N ARG A 259 9.60 8.04 26.15
CA ARG A 259 9.96 7.51 27.47
C ARG A 259 11.13 8.27 28.12
N ASP A 260 12.01 8.85 27.30
CA ASP A 260 13.20 9.60 27.73
C ASP A 260 12.96 11.13 27.76
N ALA A 261 11.68 11.56 27.71
CA ALA A 261 11.23 12.96 27.79
C ALA A 261 11.82 13.93 26.75
N SER A 262 12.44 13.43 25.67
CA SER A 262 13.07 14.26 24.64
C SER A 262 12.35 14.06 23.29
N PRO A 263 11.67 15.09 22.73
CA PRO A 263 11.08 14.98 21.41
C PRO A 263 12.15 14.73 20.36
N LEU A 264 11.89 13.84 19.40
CA LEU A 264 12.77 13.62 18.26
C LEU A 264 12.53 14.74 17.24
N PRO A 265 13.49 15.66 17.02
CA PRO A 265 13.35 16.62 15.95
C PRO A 265 13.23 15.88 14.61
N PRO A 266 12.24 16.21 13.74
CA PRO A 266 12.24 15.70 12.37
C PRO A 266 13.51 16.12 11.63
N ASP A 267 14.21 15.19 11.00
CA ASP A 267 15.33 15.52 10.10
C ASP A 267 14.83 15.97 8.71
N THR A 268 15.75 16.38 7.84
CA THR A 268 15.40 16.83 6.48
C THR A 268 14.81 15.69 5.65
N ALA A 269 15.29 14.45 5.84
CA ALA A 269 14.81 13.31 5.07
C ALA A 269 13.33 12.99 5.38
N ILE A 270 12.92 13.02 6.65
CA ILE A 270 11.52 12.80 7.01
C ILE A 270 10.61 13.95 6.54
N ILE A 271 11.11 15.18 6.52
CA ILE A 271 10.38 16.34 5.98
C ILE A 271 10.15 16.15 4.47
N ASP A 272 11.16 15.72 3.72
CA ASP A 272 11.05 15.46 2.29
C ASP A 272 10.07 14.31 1.99
N GLN A 273 10.08 13.25 2.81
CA GLN A 273 9.10 12.15 2.68
C GLN A 273 7.67 12.63 3.01
N ALA A 274 7.50 13.46 4.04
CA ALA A 274 6.19 14.05 4.34
C ALA A 274 5.65 14.92 3.19
N ALA A 275 6.51 15.74 2.59
CA ALA A 275 6.16 16.54 1.42
C ALA A 275 5.82 15.66 0.21
N ALA A 276 6.61 14.60 -0.05
CA ALA A 276 6.35 13.65 -1.13
C ALA A 276 5.01 12.93 -0.95
N TRP A 277 4.65 12.55 0.29
CA TRP A 277 3.35 11.96 0.60
C TRP A 277 2.21 12.92 0.30
N LEU A 278 2.30 14.19 0.76
CA LEU A 278 1.28 15.21 0.52
C LEU A 278 1.10 15.50 -0.97
N ALA A 279 2.20 15.59 -1.73
CA ALA A 279 2.15 15.78 -3.18
C ALA A 279 1.45 14.61 -3.88
N ALA A 280 1.81 13.36 -3.53
CA ALA A 280 1.19 12.17 -4.10
C ALA A 280 -0.28 11.97 -3.65
N ALA A 281 -0.67 12.55 -2.51
CA ALA A 281 -2.05 12.59 -2.03
C ALA A 281 -2.89 13.71 -2.69
N GLY A 282 -2.29 14.57 -3.51
CA GLY A 282 -2.97 15.67 -4.20
C GLY A 282 -3.10 16.98 -3.40
N ALA A 283 -2.44 17.08 -2.25
CA ALA A 283 -2.54 18.27 -1.38
C ALA A 283 -1.75 19.50 -1.90
N GLY A 284 -1.01 19.38 -3.01
CA GLY A 284 -0.21 20.45 -3.62
C GLY A 284 -0.72 21.02 -4.94
N ALA A 285 -1.86 20.54 -5.47
CA ALA A 285 -2.34 20.96 -6.80
C ALA A 285 -3.19 22.25 -6.80
N ASN A 286 -3.47 22.83 -5.61
CA ASN A 286 -4.32 24.01 -5.43
C ASN A 286 -3.66 25.13 -4.58
N ALA A 287 -2.33 25.15 -4.48
CA ALA A 287 -1.58 26.19 -3.77
C ALA A 287 -0.80 27.08 -4.74
#